data_AF-A0A3D1EU50-F1
#
_entry.id   AF-A0A3D1EU50-F1
#
_cell.length_a   1.000
_cell.length_b   1.000
_cell.length_c   1.000
_cell.angle_alpha   90.00
_cell.angle_beta   90.00
_cell.angle_gamma   90.00
#
_symmetry.space_group_name_H-M   'P 1'
#
loop_
_entity.id
_entity.type
_entity.pdbx_description
1 polymer ?
#
loop_
_entity_poly.entity_id
_entity_poly.type
_entity_poly.pdbx_seq_one_letter_code
_entity_poly.pdbx_strand_id
1 'polypeptide(L)'
;VGLMANPNTIGHAFHITSDEVLTWNQIYKAVADAAGLKVNMLHVASDFIADVADDIGMTNVRGSLLGDKSHSVIFDNTKIKTYVPDFKATIRFDQGIRRTLQWFDADPSRKKIVDQNNVLLDTVIERYQR
;
A
#
# COMPACT_ATOMS: atom_id res chain seq x y z
N VAL A 1 13.76 -9.66 18.19
CA VAL A 1 15.21 -9.76 18.50
C VAL A 1 15.78 -10.75 17.49
N GLY A 2 16.84 -10.45 16.74
CA GLY A 2 17.34 -11.37 15.70
C GLY A 2 18.31 -10.76 14.69
N LEU A 3 17.98 -9.59 14.12
CA LEU A 3 18.88 -8.82 13.26
C LEU A 3 19.76 -7.86 14.07
N MET A 4 19.14 -7.11 14.99
CA MET A 4 19.87 -6.20 15.87
C MET A 4 20.84 -6.99 16.76
N ALA A 5 22.07 -6.48 16.89
CA ALA A 5 23.17 -7.10 17.62
C ALA A 5 23.65 -8.47 17.09
N ASN A 6 23.34 -8.81 15.82
CA ASN A 6 23.86 -9.99 15.15
C ASN A 6 25.05 -9.61 14.24
N PRO A 7 26.31 -9.91 14.60
CA PRO A 7 27.48 -9.52 13.80
C PRO A 7 27.44 -10.06 12.37
N ASN A 8 26.82 -11.22 12.16
CA ASN A 8 26.70 -11.83 10.83
C ASN A 8 25.77 -11.04 9.89
N THR A 9 24.97 -10.11 10.41
CA THR A 9 24.07 -9.29 9.58
C THR A 9 24.72 -8.00 9.07
N ILE A 10 25.91 -7.66 9.56
CA ILE A 10 26.63 -6.44 9.15
C ILE A 10 26.96 -6.53 7.65
N GLY A 11 26.67 -5.47 6.91
CA GLY A 11 26.92 -5.39 5.46
C GLY A 11 25.85 -6.06 4.58
N HIS A 12 24.77 -6.59 5.17
CA HIS A 12 23.67 -7.18 4.42
C HIS A 12 22.42 -6.29 4.41
N ALA A 13 21.78 -6.19 3.25
CA ALA A 13 20.40 -5.72 3.13
C ALA A 13 19.41 -6.88 3.32
N PHE A 14 18.28 -6.64 3.97
CA PHE A 14 17.22 -7.62 4.21
C PHE A 14 15.86 -7.04 3.82
N HIS A 15 15.04 -7.84 3.16
CA HIS A 15 13.61 -7.61 3.10
C HIS A 15 12.99 -8.05 4.44
N ILE A 16 12.16 -7.19 5.03
CA ILE A 16 11.36 -7.50 6.23
C ILE A 16 9.90 -7.41 5.81
N THR A 17 9.39 -8.47 5.20
CA THR A 17 8.04 -8.50 4.65
C THR A 17 7.31 -9.77 5.08
N SER A 18 5.99 -9.80 4.90
CA SER A 18 5.20 -11.03 5.01
C SER A 18 5.39 -11.91 3.78
N ASP A 19 5.01 -13.18 3.89
CA ASP A 19 4.89 -14.08 2.74
C ASP A 19 3.55 -13.91 1.99
N GLU A 20 2.67 -13.01 2.45
CA GLU A 20 1.43 -12.70 1.75
C GLU A 20 1.72 -11.95 0.44
N VAL A 21 1.22 -12.49 -0.66
CA VAL A 21 1.19 -11.82 -1.97
C VAL A 21 -0.24 -11.39 -2.26
N LEU A 22 -0.47 -10.08 -2.35
CA LEU A 22 -1.80 -9.50 -2.50
C LEU A 22 -1.88 -8.65 -3.76
N THR A 23 -3.00 -8.79 -4.48
CA THR A 23 -3.37 -7.89 -5.56
C THR A 23 -3.96 -6.59 -5.00
N TRP A 24 -3.94 -5.51 -5.79
CA TRP A 24 -4.63 -4.27 -5.47
C TRP A 24 -6.12 -4.50 -5.13
N ASN A 25 -6.80 -5.39 -5.87
CA ASN A 25 -8.20 -5.73 -5.59
C ASN A 25 -8.38 -6.36 -4.20
N GLN A 26 -7.50 -7.26 -3.78
CA GLN A 26 -7.57 -7.87 -2.45
C GLN A 26 -7.28 -6.85 -1.35
N ILE A 27 -6.31 -5.96 -1.56
CA ILE A 27 -5.99 -4.87 -0.64
C ILE A 27 -7.21 -3.96 -0.44
N TYR A 28 -7.80 -3.44 -1.52
CA TYR A 28 -8.97 -2.54 -1.42
C TYR A 28 -10.20 -3.24 -0.86
N LYS A 29 -10.40 -4.53 -1.16
CA LYS A 29 -11.47 -5.32 -0.56
C LYS A 29 -11.28 -5.44 0.96
N ALA A 30 -10.07 -5.78 1.42
CA ALA A 30 -9.79 -5.88 2.86
C ALA A 30 -9.98 -4.55 3.60
N VAL A 31 -9.63 -3.42 2.97
CA VAL A 31 -9.89 -2.07 3.51
C VAL A 31 -11.40 -1.82 3.63
N ALA A 32 -12.18 -2.10 2.59
CA ALA A 32 -13.63 -1.91 2.60
C ALA A 32 -14.33 -2.81 3.64
N ASP A 33 -13.96 -4.09 3.69
CA ASP A 33 -14.47 -5.05 4.67
C ASP A 33 -14.13 -4.64 6.12
N ALA A 34 -12.98 -3.98 6.32
CA ALA A 34 -12.59 -3.43 7.61
C ALA A 34 -13.40 -2.18 7.99
N ALA A 35 -13.78 -1.36 7.01
CA ALA A 35 -14.65 -0.20 7.18
C ALA A 35 -16.15 -0.56 7.24
N GLY A 36 -16.52 -1.84 7.07
CA GLY A 36 -17.92 -2.27 7.04
C GLY A 36 -18.67 -1.87 5.76
N LEU A 37 -17.95 -1.62 4.66
CA LEU A 37 -18.47 -1.13 3.39
C LEU A 37 -18.30 -2.17 2.29
N LYS A 38 -19.18 -2.14 1.28
CA LYS A 38 -18.97 -2.89 0.04
C LYS A 38 -18.08 -2.07 -0.90
N VAL A 39 -16.98 -2.66 -1.35
CA VAL A 39 -16.07 -2.01 -2.31
C VAL A 39 -16.74 -1.80 -3.66
N ASN A 40 -16.61 -0.60 -4.22
CA ASN A 40 -16.93 -0.27 -5.60
C ASN A 40 -15.61 0.06 -6.33
N MET A 41 -15.18 -0.79 -7.25
CA MET A 41 -13.86 -0.67 -7.90
C MET A 41 -14.00 -0.04 -9.27
N LEU A 42 -13.16 0.96 -9.55
CA LEU A 42 -12.90 1.48 -10.89
C LEU A 42 -11.45 1.15 -11.26
N HIS A 43 -11.25 0.43 -12.37
CA HIS A 43 -9.92 0.08 -12.87
C HIS A 43 -9.52 1.03 -13.99
N VAL A 44 -8.53 1.87 -13.73
CA VAL A 44 -8.01 2.84 -14.70
C VAL A 44 -6.53 2.55 -14.95
N ALA A 45 -6.11 2.70 -16.21
CA ALA A 45 -4.72 2.51 -16.59
C ALA A 45 -3.81 3.54 -15.87
N SER A 46 -2.63 3.08 -15.44
CA SER A 46 -1.73 3.90 -14.60
C SER A 46 -1.15 5.11 -15.34
N ASP A 47 -0.89 4.97 -16.64
CA ASP A 47 -0.45 6.05 -17.53
C ASP A 47 -1.52 7.13 -17.66
N PHE A 48 -2.79 6.74 -17.85
CA PHE A 48 -3.91 7.67 -17.88
C PHE A 48 -4.04 8.48 -16.58
N ILE A 49 -3.97 7.83 -15.41
CA ILE A 49 -4.02 8.54 -14.13
C ILE A 49 -2.84 9.52 -14.01
N ALA A 50 -1.65 9.11 -14.45
CA ALA A 50 -0.47 9.95 -14.41
C ALA A 50 -0.58 11.17 -15.34
N ASP A 51 -1.13 11.00 -16.55
CA ASP A 51 -1.38 12.10 -17.49
C ASP A 51 -2.39 13.11 -16.92
N VAL A 52 -3.50 12.63 -16.36
CA VAL A 52 -4.50 13.50 -15.71
C VAL A 52 -3.88 14.25 -14.53
N ALA A 53 -3.04 13.60 -13.74
CA ALA A 53 -2.36 14.25 -12.62
C ALA A 53 -1.41 15.36 -13.08
N ASP A 54 -0.61 15.12 -14.13
CA ASP A 54 0.30 16.12 -14.68
C ASP A 54 -0.47 17.33 -15.24
N ASP A 55 -1.58 17.09 -15.94
CA ASP A 55 -2.47 18.14 -16.47
C ASP A 55 -2.99 19.10 -15.39
N ILE A 56 -3.22 18.60 -14.18
CA ILE A 56 -3.72 19.39 -13.04
C ILE A 56 -2.60 19.83 -12.09
N GLY A 57 -1.33 19.68 -12.48
CA GLY A 57 -0.16 20.17 -11.75
C GLY A 57 0.34 19.25 -10.63
N MET A 58 -0.12 17.99 -10.56
CA MET A 58 0.30 16.98 -9.57
C MET A 58 1.40 16.06 -10.11
N THR A 59 2.55 16.66 -10.45
CA THR A 59 3.65 15.99 -11.19
C THR A 59 4.36 14.88 -10.41
N ASN A 60 4.17 14.79 -9.09
CA ASN A 60 4.74 13.73 -8.26
C ASN A 60 4.00 12.39 -8.39
N VAL A 61 2.77 12.39 -8.91
CA VAL A 61 1.94 11.18 -9.04
C VAL A 61 2.55 10.22 -10.05
N ARG A 62 3.01 10.73 -11.20
CA ARG A 62 3.59 9.93 -12.28
C ARG A 62 4.72 9.02 -11.81
N GLY A 63 5.72 9.59 -11.14
CA GLY A 63 6.87 8.82 -10.65
C GLY A 63 6.48 7.75 -9.63
N SER A 64 5.58 8.07 -8.71
CA SER A 64 5.11 7.10 -7.72
C SER A 64 4.20 6.03 -8.32
N LEU A 65 3.39 6.36 -9.32
CA LEU A 65 2.42 5.42 -9.87
C LEU A 65 3.06 4.49 -10.90
N LEU A 66 3.81 5.05 -11.85
CA LEU A 66 4.47 4.29 -12.92
C LEU A 66 5.74 3.58 -12.45
N GLY A 67 6.33 4.01 -11.33
CA GLY A 67 7.43 3.33 -10.67
C GLY A 67 6.97 2.08 -9.94
N ASP A 68 6.85 2.14 -8.62
CA ASP A 68 6.66 0.96 -7.78
C ASP A 68 5.23 0.40 -7.80
N LYS A 69 4.20 1.25 -7.90
CA LYS A 69 2.79 0.82 -7.75
C LYS A 69 2.20 0.07 -8.94
N SER A 70 2.75 0.27 -10.13
CA SER A 70 2.31 -0.41 -11.36
C SER A 70 2.91 -1.82 -11.51
N HIS A 71 3.93 -2.13 -10.71
CA HIS A 71 4.65 -3.40 -10.76
C HIS A 71 4.22 -4.35 -9.64
N SER A 72 4.21 -5.65 -9.95
CA SER A 72 4.00 -6.67 -8.92
C SER A 72 5.27 -6.82 -8.10
N VAL A 73 5.12 -6.78 -6.77
CA VAL A 73 6.25 -6.95 -5.85
C VAL A 73 6.07 -8.22 -5.04
N ILE A 74 6.94 -9.19 -5.30
CA ILE A 74 6.99 -10.48 -4.60
C ILE A 74 8.37 -10.57 -3.96
N PHE A 75 8.40 -10.66 -2.63
CA PHE A 75 9.64 -10.64 -1.88
C PHE A 75 10.05 -12.05 -1.46
N ASP A 76 11.31 -12.40 -1.73
CA ASP A 76 11.94 -13.59 -1.15
C ASP A 76 12.40 -13.30 0.29
N ASN A 77 11.76 -13.98 1.24
CA ASN A 77 12.06 -13.92 2.66
C ASN A 77 13.05 -15.01 3.12
N THR A 78 13.60 -15.83 2.21
CA THR A 78 14.54 -16.91 2.56
C THR A 78 15.73 -16.35 3.33
N LYS A 79 16.31 -15.23 2.89
CA LYS A 79 17.48 -14.63 3.55
C LYS A 79 17.21 -14.28 5.01
N ILE A 80 16.13 -13.56 5.31
CA ILE A 80 15.84 -13.20 6.71
C ILE A 80 15.51 -14.44 7.55
N LYS A 81 14.81 -15.43 6.98
CA LYS A 81 14.50 -16.69 7.66
C LYS A 81 15.73 -17.56 7.91
N THR A 82 16.78 -17.46 7.09
CA THR A 82 18.06 -18.12 7.35
C THR A 82 18.80 -17.47 8.51
N TYR A 83 18.85 -16.14 8.57
CA TYR A 83 19.58 -15.41 9.62
C TYR A 83 18.81 -15.34 10.94
N VAL A 84 17.48 -15.36 10.86
CA VAL A 84 16.55 -15.28 12.00
C VAL A 84 15.44 -16.31 11.79
N PRO A 85 15.67 -17.59 12.16
CA PRO A 85 14.70 -18.68 11.94
C PRO A 85 13.32 -18.43 12.55
N ASP A 86 13.25 -17.67 13.64
CA ASP A 86 12.00 -17.30 14.31
C ASP A 86 11.26 -16.15 13.63
N PHE A 87 11.82 -15.55 12.57
CA PHE A 87 11.14 -14.47 11.86
C PHE A 87 9.89 -14.99 11.15
N LYS A 88 8.73 -14.48 11.59
CA LYS A 88 7.43 -14.74 10.99
C LYS A 88 6.53 -13.52 11.12
N ALA A 89 5.98 -13.07 10.00
CA ALA A 89 4.87 -12.11 10.02
C ALA A 89 3.61 -12.82 10.53
N THR A 90 3.17 -12.48 11.74
CA THR A 90 2.03 -13.15 12.41
C THR A 90 0.70 -12.43 12.24
N ILE A 91 0.72 -11.19 11.75
CA ILE A 91 -0.47 -10.38 11.51
C ILE A 91 -0.71 -10.37 10.00
N ARG A 92 -1.83 -10.95 9.58
CA ARG A 92 -2.29 -10.88 8.19
C ARG A 92 -2.74 -9.47 7.82
N PHE A 93 -2.64 -9.09 6.55
CA PHE A 93 -3.02 -7.75 6.08
C PHE A 93 -4.44 -7.34 6.48
N ASP A 94 -5.42 -8.24 6.36
CA ASP A 94 -6.82 -8.00 6.71
C ASP A 94 -7.02 -7.68 8.21
N GLN A 95 -6.25 -8.31 9.09
CA GLN A 95 -6.23 -8.01 10.52
C GLN A 95 -5.49 -6.71 10.81
N GLY A 96 -4.37 -6.48 10.11
CA GLY A 96 -3.58 -5.26 10.23
C GLY A 96 -4.41 -4.02 9.90
N ILE A 97 -5.10 -4.03 8.76
CA ILE A 97 -5.91 -2.88 8.32
C ILE A 97 -7.11 -2.62 9.24
N ARG A 98 -7.75 -3.65 9.81
CA ARG A 98 -8.79 -3.49 10.85
C ARG A 98 -8.25 -2.74 12.07
N ARG A 99 -7.06 -3.10 12.56
CA ARG A 99 -6.43 -2.41 13.70
C ARG A 99 -6.06 -0.97 13.34
N THR A 100 -5.58 -0.74 12.11
CA THR A 100 -5.28 0.61 11.62
C THR A 100 -6.52 1.49 11.61
N LEU A 101 -7.64 1.02 11.05
CA LEU A 101 -8.89 1.79 11.04
C LEU A 101 -9.42 2.05 12.45
N GLN A 102 -9.42 1.04 13.33
CA GLN A 102 -9.78 1.23 14.74
C GLN A 102 -8.95 2.32 15.43
N TRP A 103 -7.64 2.39 15.12
CA TRP A 103 -6.76 3.43 15.67
C TRP A 103 -7.09 4.83 15.14
N PHE A 104 -7.48 4.97 13.87
CA PHE A 104 -7.95 6.25 13.31
C PHE A 104 -9.36 6.62 13.82
N ASP A 105 -10.25 5.65 13.99
CA ASP A 105 -11.61 5.87 14.47
C ASP A 105 -11.66 6.27 15.94
N ALA A 106 -10.68 5.84 16.73
CA ALA A 106 -10.54 6.21 18.13
C ALA A 106 -10.29 7.72 18.36
N ASP A 107 -9.82 8.45 17.34
CA ASP A 107 -9.50 9.87 17.45
C ASP A 107 -9.57 10.55 16.08
N PRO A 108 -10.66 11.30 15.80
CA PRO A 108 -10.86 11.98 14.52
C PRO A 108 -9.74 12.96 14.14
N SER A 109 -8.97 13.50 15.09
CA SER A 109 -7.87 14.43 14.80
C SER A 109 -6.73 13.78 14.00
N ARG A 110 -6.66 12.45 13.98
CA ARG A 110 -5.70 11.67 13.20
C ARG A 110 -6.08 11.58 11.72
N LYS A 111 -7.35 11.80 11.39
CA LYS A 111 -7.87 11.72 10.02
C LYS A 111 -7.62 13.05 9.31
N LYS A 112 -6.43 13.18 8.71
CA LYS A 112 -6.08 14.33 7.89
C LYS A 112 -6.54 14.12 6.45
N ILE A 113 -7.41 15.00 5.96
CA ILE A 113 -7.86 15.01 4.57
C ILE A 113 -6.98 15.98 3.78
N VAL A 114 -6.56 15.55 2.60
CA VAL A 114 -5.79 16.37 1.65
C VAL A 114 -6.68 16.57 0.43
N ASP A 115 -7.30 17.74 0.31
CA ASP A 115 -8.36 17.99 -0.71
C ASP A 115 -7.86 17.81 -2.14
N GLN A 116 -6.58 18.06 -2.41
CA GLN A 116 -5.97 17.82 -3.71
C GLN A 116 -6.11 16.36 -4.18
N ASN A 117 -6.11 15.40 -3.26
CA ASN A 117 -6.31 13.99 -3.61
C ASN A 117 -7.74 13.76 -4.12
N ASN A 118 -8.74 14.43 -3.53
CA ASN A 118 -10.13 14.33 -3.99
C ASN A 118 -10.26 14.93 -5.39
N VAL A 119 -9.67 16.11 -5.63
CA VAL A 119 -9.67 16.75 -6.96
C VAL A 119 -9.09 15.83 -8.02
N LEU A 120 -7.97 15.15 -7.75
CA LEU A 120 -7.39 14.17 -8.67
C LEU A 120 -8.34 13.01 -8.96
N LEU A 121 -8.88 12.38 -7.92
CA LEU A 121 -9.76 11.21 -8.06
C LEU A 121 -11.04 11.56 -8.82
N ASP A 122 -11.68 12.68 -8.49
CA ASP A 122 -12.89 13.16 -9.17
C ASP A 122 -12.59 13.47 -10.64
N THR A 123 -11.48 14.14 -10.93
CA THR A 123 -11.08 14.45 -12.31
C THR A 123 -10.80 13.19 -13.13
N VAL A 124 -10.15 12.18 -12.53
CA VAL A 124 -9.90 10.89 -13.19
C VAL A 124 -11.23 10.20 -13.51
N ILE A 125 -12.16 10.14 -12.54
CA ILE A 125 -13.48 9.51 -12.72
C ILE A 125 -14.26 10.21 -13.84
N GLU A 126 -14.34 11.54 -13.80
CA GLU A 126 -15.07 12.33 -14.81
C GLU A 126 -14.49 12.15 -16.21
N ARG A 127 -13.17 12.15 -16.37
CA ARG A 127 -12.51 12.00 -17.67
C ARG A 127 -12.59 10.57 -18.21
N TYR A 128 -12.56 9.57 -17.33
CA TYR A 128 -12.60 8.15 -17.72
C TYR A 128 -14.00 7.69 -18.15
N GLN A 129 -15.06 8.34 -17.64
CA GLN A 129 -16.46 8.02 -17.95
C GLN A 129 -17.01 8.73 -19.20
N ARG A 130 -16.24 9.64 -19.80
CA ARG A 130 -16.58 10.29 -21.08
C ARG A 130 -16.18 9.42 -22.26
#